data_AF-W9XZS8-F1
#
_entry.id   AF-W9XZS8-F1
#
_cell.length_a   1.000
_cell.length_b   1.000
_cell.length_c   1.000
_cell.angle_alpha   90.00
_cell.angle_beta   90.00
_cell.angle_gamma   90.00
#
_symmetry.space_group_name_H-M   'P 1'
#
loop_
_entity.id
_entity.type
_entity.pdbx_description
1 polymer ?
#
loop_
_entity_poly.entity_id
_entity_poly.type
_entity_poly.pdbx_seq_one_letter_code
_entity_poly.pdbx_strand_id
1 'polypeptide(L)'
;MPGFPRLGAPGPYTEPTLPTHGLFLQSQGLPDGLISTHERYGTIHDNIYTHRGGRPCKFKTPIYKDTNTPWPRKESFQFSHQNDFQEDDPDMKASLRVFYMALAWPSDLAFAGSKSRFKRKPFEKHATFMISCTIEPFDLHPRWSSTAMYVSDDTRLRPFYGPPEIKADPAIKGYLEQHRGMGALLASHYANILARDPIALTKNELKSYESLDVFENLYSAVWPHVDFKLPSKNGEAGWRAEFRLLEVPLTDFENAAFAVFVALLTRAILHYDLNFYIPIDRVAENMQRAHTRNAVREQRIASKDSSSVKRSSERKSEDAESERSRRRIYPQTCRIQTLNPAPARAILHR
;
A
#
# COMPACT_ATOMS: atom_id res chain seq x y z
N MET A 1 -0.01 0.20 17.44
CA MET A 1 1.13 -0.76 17.32
C MET A 1 0.97 -1.56 16.05
N PRO A 2 2.04 -1.84 15.28
CA PRO A 2 1.96 -2.47 13.96
C PRO A 2 1.47 -3.91 14.03
N GLY A 3 1.73 -4.63 15.12
CA GLY A 3 1.10 -5.90 15.43
C GLY A 3 0.93 -6.09 16.92
N PHE A 4 -0.14 -6.80 17.31
CA PHE A 4 -0.38 -7.16 18.70
C PHE A 4 0.28 -8.51 19.00
N PRO A 5 1.31 -8.59 19.86
CA PRO A 5 2.19 -9.77 19.95
C PRO A 5 1.50 -11.09 20.31
N ARG A 6 0.38 -11.02 21.05
CA ARG A 6 -0.40 -12.19 21.47
C ARG A 6 -1.66 -12.43 20.65
N LEU A 7 -1.80 -11.76 19.49
CA LEU A 7 -3.00 -11.87 18.66
C LEU A 7 -3.16 -13.31 18.18
N GLY A 8 -4.27 -13.94 18.56
CA GLY A 8 -4.55 -15.33 18.19
C GLY A 8 -3.73 -16.37 18.95
N ALA A 9 -2.99 -15.99 19.99
CA ALA A 9 -2.27 -16.93 20.84
C ALA A 9 -3.22 -17.70 21.78
N PRO A 10 -2.86 -18.90 22.25
CA PRO A 10 -3.61 -19.60 23.29
C PRO A 10 -3.76 -18.77 24.58
N GLY A 11 -4.91 -18.92 25.23
CA GLY A 11 -5.27 -18.18 26.45
C GLY A 11 -5.86 -16.79 26.18
N PRO A 12 -6.21 -16.03 27.24
CA PRO A 12 -6.85 -14.73 27.09
C PRO A 12 -5.87 -13.69 26.56
N TYR A 13 -6.29 -12.95 25.54
CA TYR A 13 -5.57 -11.80 24.99
C TYR A 13 -6.49 -10.62 24.63
N THR A 14 -7.78 -10.74 24.95
CA THR A 14 -8.79 -9.66 24.87
C THR A 14 -9.37 -9.41 26.27
N GLU A 15 -9.84 -8.19 26.51
CA GLU A 15 -10.51 -7.80 27.74
C GLU A 15 -11.85 -7.09 27.43
N PRO A 16 -13.02 -7.69 27.76
CA PRO A 16 -13.19 -9.04 28.31
C PRO A 16 -12.75 -10.14 27.33
N THR A 17 -12.55 -11.36 27.84
CA THR A 17 -12.17 -12.51 27.01
C THR A 17 -13.29 -12.85 26.03
N LEU A 18 -12.97 -12.91 24.75
CA LEU A 18 -13.90 -13.25 23.68
C LEU A 18 -13.73 -14.72 23.25
N PRO A 19 -14.82 -15.43 22.94
CA PRO A 19 -14.75 -16.83 22.49
C PRO A 19 -14.18 -16.92 21.08
N THR A 20 -13.18 -17.77 20.89
CA THR A 20 -12.67 -18.15 19.57
C THR A 20 -13.65 -19.07 18.84
N HIS A 21 -13.39 -19.39 17.58
CA HIS A 21 -14.24 -20.28 16.76
C HIS A 21 -15.65 -19.74 16.48
N GLY A 22 -15.75 -18.44 16.25
CA GLY A 22 -17.00 -17.85 15.79
C GLY A 22 -17.38 -18.30 14.38
N LEU A 23 -18.67 -18.25 14.07
CA LEU A 23 -19.24 -18.69 12.79
C LEU A 23 -18.76 -17.85 11.61
N PHE A 24 -18.38 -16.61 11.87
CA PHE A 24 -18.00 -15.65 10.85
C PHE A 24 -16.55 -15.86 10.40
N LEU A 25 -15.55 -15.63 11.26
CA LEU A 25 -14.14 -15.79 10.89
C LEU A 25 -13.75 -17.25 10.65
N GLN A 26 -14.46 -18.18 11.30
CA GLN A 26 -14.13 -19.60 11.38
C GLN A 26 -12.66 -19.83 11.78
N SER A 27 -12.10 -18.88 12.54
CA SER A 27 -10.68 -18.84 12.88
C SER A 27 -10.40 -19.71 14.10
N GLN A 28 -9.21 -20.34 14.10
CA GLN A 28 -8.78 -21.16 15.21
C GLN A 28 -8.37 -20.32 16.41
N GLY A 29 -7.69 -19.20 16.16
CA GLY A 29 -7.15 -18.34 17.21
C GLY A 29 -7.93 -17.04 17.40
N LEU A 30 -8.65 -16.53 16.40
CA LEU A 30 -9.29 -15.21 16.44
C LEU A 30 -10.79 -15.28 16.74
N PRO A 31 -11.31 -14.50 17.70
CA PRO A 31 -12.73 -14.35 17.93
C PRO A 31 -13.37 -13.37 16.93
N ASP A 32 -14.64 -13.62 16.57
CA ASP A 32 -15.40 -12.78 15.64
C ASP A 32 -15.56 -11.33 16.14
N GLY A 33 -15.59 -11.14 17.47
CA GLY A 33 -15.71 -9.83 18.10
C GLY A 33 -14.53 -8.88 17.86
N LEU A 34 -13.45 -9.31 17.20
CA LEU A 34 -12.38 -8.42 16.74
C LEU A 34 -12.73 -7.63 15.47
N ILE A 35 -13.77 -8.05 14.75
CA ILE A 35 -14.17 -7.38 13.51
C ILE A 35 -15.08 -6.21 13.85
N SER A 36 -14.86 -5.10 13.14
CA SER A 36 -15.77 -3.96 13.21
C SER A 36 -17.19 -4.36 12.80
N THR A 37 -18.18 -3.88 13.54
CA THR A 37 -19.60 -4.13 13.29
C THR A 37 -20.13 -3.49 12.00
N HIS A 38 -19.31 -2.71 11.30
CA HIS A 38 -19.70 -2.12 10.03
C HIS A 38 -19.82 -3.19 8.94
N GLU A 39 -20.99 -3.27 8.31
CA GLU A 39 -21.39 -4.32 7.33
C GLU A 39 -20.34 -4.57 6.24
N ARG A 40 -19.64 -3.52 5.80
CA ARG A 40 -18.56 -3.60 4.81
C ARG A 40 -17.48 -4.64 5.16
N TYR A 41 -17.04 -4.73 6.41
CA TYR A 41 -16.01 -5.72 6.79
C TYR A 41 -16.57 -7.14 6.79
N GLY A 42 -17.85 -7.27 7.18
CA GLY A 42 -18.71 -8.44 6.95
C GLY A 42 -18.60 -8.97 5.52
N THR A 43 -18.97 -8.07 4.61
CA THR A 43 -19.04 -8.32 3.17
C THR A 43 -17.69 -8.68 2.57
N ILE A 44 -16.62 -7.99 2.96
CA ILE A 44 -15.25 -8.28 2.47
C ILE A 44 -14.82 -9.69 2.85
N HIS A 45 -15.03 -10.08 4.10
CA HIS A 45 -14.71 -11.42 4.57
C HIS A 45 -15.45 -12.48 3.75
N ASP A 46 -16.77 -12.37 3.65
CA ASP A 46 -17.62 -13.39 3.04
C ASP A 46 -17.34 -13.52 1.54
N ASN A 47 -17.13 -12.40 0.86
CA ASN A 47 -16.73 -12.39 -0.54
C ASN A 47 -15.35 -13.05 -0.70
N ILE A 48 -14.34 -12.68 0.07
CA ILE A 48 -13.01 -13.31 -0.03
C ILE A 48 -13.10 -14.82 0.25
N TYR A 49 -13.84 -15.22 1.27
CA TYR A 49 -14.02 -16.62 1.64
C TYR A 49 -14.70 -17.43 0.52
N THR A 50 -15.77 -16.87 -0.05
CA THR A 50 -16.53 -17.48 -1.16
C THR A 50 -15.68 -17.59 -2.42
N HIS A 51 -14.96 -16.53 -2.82
CA HIS A 51 -14.08 -16.55 -4.00
C HIS A 51 -12.93 -17.56 -3.84
N ARG A 52 -12.55 -17.90 -2.60
CA ARG A 52 -11.54 -18.92 -2.30
C ARG A 52 -12.12 -20.34 -2.21
N GLY A 53 -13.42 -20.53 -2.45
CA GLY A 53 -14.10 -21.81 -2.40
C GLY A 53 -14.29 -22.33 -0.97
N GLY A 54 -14.57 -21.42 -0.02
CA GLY A 54 -14.68 -21.78 1.40
C GLY A 54 -13.33 -22.10 2.05
N ARG A 55 -12.21 -21.71 1.43
CA ARG A 55 -10.88 -21.88 2.01
C ARG A 55 -10.44 -20.60 2.72
N PRO A 56 -10.03 -20.69 3.98
CA PRO A 56 -9.54 -19.53 4.71
C PRO A 56 -8.26 -18.95 4.09
N CYS A 57 -8.00 -17.67 4.38
CA CYS A 57 -6.68 -17.09 4.15
C CYS A 57 -5.66 -17.74 5.10
N LYS A 58 -4.60 -18.31 4.54
CA LYS A 58 -3.48 -18.91 5.28
C LYS A 58 -2.26 -18.00 5.10
N PHE A 59 -1.72 -17.43 6.18
CA PHE A 59 -0.45 -16.70 6.15
C PHE A 59 0.59 -17.50 6.90
N LYS A 60 1.68 -17.84 6.21
CA LYS A 60 2.75 -18.68 6.74
C LYS A 60 3.97 -17.81 7.03
N THR A 61 4.27 -17.58 8.31
CA THR A 61 5.37 -16.72 8.75
C THR A 61 6.53 -17.57 9.31
N PRO A 62 7.78 -17.32 8.91
CA PRO A 62 8.94 -17.99 9.48
C PRO A 62 9.04 -17.74 10.99
N ILE A 63 9.30 -18.80 11.75
CA ILE A 63 9.37 -18.74 13.21
C ILE A 63 10.80 -18.48 13.63
N TYR A 64 10.99 -17.62 14.63
CA TYR A 64 12.31 -17.49 15.23
C TYR A 64 12.70 -18.78 15.96
N LYS A 65 13.83 -19.37 15.55
CA LYS A 65 14.40 -20.59 16.14
C LYS A 65 15.45 -20.23 17.18
N ASP A 66 15.07 -20.33 18.45
CA ASP A 66 15.93 -20.29 19.60
C ASP A 66 16.29 -21.73 20.06
N THR A 67 17.20 -21.85 21.02
CA THR A 67 17.69 -23.11 21.62
C THR A 67 16.55 -24.01 22.09
N ASN A 68 15.48 -23.42 22.63
CA ASN A 68 14.34 -24.14 23.20
C ASN A 68 13.07 -24.04 22.33
N THR A 69 13.15 -23.57 21.09
CA THR A 69 11.98 -23.53 20.20
C THR A 69 11.58 -24.96 19.82
N PRO A 70 10.37 -25.44 20.18
CA PRO A 70 9.96 -26.82 19.96
C PRO A 70 9.89 -27.14 18.46
N TRP A 71 10.35 -28.35 18.08
CA TRP A 71 10.42 -28.78 16.69
C TRP A 71 10.04 -30.26 16.48
N PRO A 72 9.27 -30.62 15.43
CA PRO A 72 8.50 -29.72 14.57
C PRO A 72 7.42 -28.98 15.39
N ARG A 73 7.18 -27.69 15.09
CA ARG A 73 6.16 -26.94 15.83
C ARG A 73 4.78 -27.46 15.47
N LYS A 74 3.98 -27.81 16.47
CA LYS A 74 2.59 -28.22 16.28
C LYS A 74 1.66 -27.23 16.99
N GLU A 75 1.40 -26.11 16.33
CA GLU A 75 0.65 -24.98 16.91
C GLU A 75 -0.86 -25.27 16.96
N SER A 76 -1.39 -26.03 16.00
CA SER A 76 -2.81 -26.42 15.94
C SER A 76 -3.29 -27.14 17.21
N PHE A 77 -2.45 -27.96 17.84
CA PHE A 77 -2.79 -28.72 19.05
C PHE A 77 -2.88 -27.86 20.32
N GLN A 78 -2.47 -26.60 20.25
CA GLN A 78 -2.59 -25.68 21.39
C GLN A 78 -3.98 -25.05 21.51
N PHE A 79 -4.85 -25.25 20.52
CA PHE A 79 -6.22 -24.74 20.51
C PHE A 79 -7.24 -25.86 20.76
N SER A 80 -8.33 -25.53 21.44
CA SER A 80 -9.39 -26.49 21.79
C SER A 80 -10.11 -27.04 20.57
N HIS A 81 -10.37 -26.23 19.55
CA HIS A 81 -10.99 -26.67 18.30
C HIS A 81 -9.94 -26.85 17.20
N GLN A 82 -10.01 -28.00 16.55
CA GLN A 82 -9.15 -28.41 15.45
C GLN A 82 -9.87 -28.18 14.12
N ASN A 83 -9.15 -27.66 13.12
CA ASN A 83 -9.68 -27.43 11.77
C ASN A 83 -8.63 -27.72 10.68
N ASP A 84 -7.77 -28.72 10.94
CA ASP A 84 -6.71 -29.20 10.02
C ASP A 84 -5.86 -28.07 9.41
N PHE A 85 -5.66 -27.02 10.21
CA PHE A 85 -5.04 -25.77 9.77
C PHE A 85 -3.52 -25.88 9.53
N GLN A 86 -2.88 -26.83 10.19
CA GLN A 86 -1.49 -27.17 10.00
C GLN A 86 -1.42 -28.53 9.30
N GLU A 87 -1.41 -28.51 7.97
CA GLU A 87 -0.85 -29.64 7.21
C GLU A 87 0.65 -29.71 7.55
N ASP A 88 1.20 -30.92 7.68
CA ASP A 88 2.64 -31.13 7.93
C ASP A 88 3.44 -30.30 6.90
N ASP A 89 4.02 -29.19 7.35
CA ASP A 89 4.80 -28.29 6.51
C ASP A 89 6.28 -28.46 6.85
N PRO A 90 7.07 -29.08 5.97
CA PRO A 90 8.52 -29.22 6.17
C PRO A 90 9.25 -27.87 6.20
N ASP A 91 8.65 -26.78 5.70
CA ASP A 91 9.34 -25.54 5.34
C ASP A 91 9.33 -24.43 6.43
N MET A 92 9.14 -24.81 7.68
CA MET A 92 9.38 -23.93 8.84
C MET A 92 8.51 -22.67 8.95
N LYS A 93 7.22 -22.74 8.63
CA LYS A 93 6.31 -21.58 8.72
C LYS A 93 5.15 -21.84 9.69
N ALA A 94 4.93 -20.91 10.63
CA ALA A 94 3.71 -20.87 11.43
C ALA A 94 2.58 -20.30 10.59
N SER A 95 1.45 -20.99 10.54
CA SER A 95 0.25 -20.44 9.94
C SER A 95 -0.39 -19.48 10.97
N LEU A 96 -0.42 -18.18 10.70
CA LEU A 96 -1.35 -17.29 11.39
C LEU A 96 -2.58 -17.09 10.50
N ARG A 97 -3.78 -17.29 11.06
CA ARG A 97 -4.95 -16.56 10.57
C ARG A 97 -4.90 -15.19 11.23
N VAL A 98 -4.11 -14.26 10.69
CA VAL A 98 -4.38 -12.85 10.94
C VAL A 98 -5.46 -12.46 9.93
N PHE A 99 -6.61 -11.99 10.40
CA PHE A 99 -7.37 -11.06 9.60
C PHE A 99 -6.48 -9.82 9.52
N TYR A 100 -5.62 -9.73 8.51
CA TYR A 100 -4.51 -8.76 8.46
C TYR A 100 -4.98 -7.30 8.57
N MET A 101 -6.28 -7.05 8.37
CA MET A 101 -6.95 -5.77 8.67
C MET A 101 -6.97 -5.39 10.17
N ALA A 102 -6.66 -6.33 11.07
CA ALA A 102 -6.55 -6.11 12.52
C ALA A 102 -5.16 -5.62 12.95
N LEU A 103 -4.19 -5.57 12.03
CA LEU A 103 -2.92 -4.88 12.24
C LEU A 103 -3.15 -3.37 12.10
N ALA A 104 -2.43 -2.55 12.87
CA ALA A 104 -2.51 -1.12 12.67
C ALA A 104 -2.10 -0.79 11.24
N TRP A 105 -2.92 0.02 10.58
CA TRP A 105 -2.65 0.44 9.23
C TRP A 105 -1.33 1.22 9.20
N PRO A 106 -0.55 1.12 8.10
CA PRO A 106 0.63 1.95 7.92
C PRO A 106 0.27 3.42 8.16
N SER A 107 1.24 4.23 8.58
CA SER A 107 1.07 5.69 8.62
C SER A 107 1.00 6.20 7.18
N ASP A 108 -0.18 6.07 6.56
CA ASP A 108 -0.44 6.39 5.17
C ASP A 108 -0.26 7.90 4.96
N LEU A 109 0.65 8.27 4.04
CA LEU A 109 0.92 9.67 3.74
C LEU A 109 0.60 9.96 2.27
N ALA A 110 -0.45 10.77 2.06
CA ALA A 110 -0.89 11.19 0.74
C ALA A 110 -0.33 12.57 0.37
N PHE A 111 0.25 12.67 -0.82
CA PHE A 111 0.83 13.90 -1.34
C PHE A 111 0.08 14.38 -2.58
N ALA A 112 -0.31 15.65 -2.58
CA ALA A 112 -1.02 16.28 -3.70
C ALA A 112 -0.10 17.10 -4.61
N GLY A 113 -0.28 16.93 -5.92
CA GLY A 113 0.32 17.80 -6.93
C GLY A 113 -0.44 19.12 -7.08
N SER A 114 0.27 20.23 -7.37
CA SER A 114 -0.35 21.53 -7.68
C SER A 114 -1.01 21.54 -9.07
N LYS A 115 -2.20 22.15 -9.16
CA LYS A 115 -3.10 22.18 -10.33
C LYS A 115 -2.47 22.65 -11.66
N SER A 116 -1.38 23.41 -11.67
CA SER A 116 -0.83 24.00 -12.92
C SER A 116 0.44 23.36 -13.46
N ARG A 117 1.15 22.53 -12.69
CA ARG A 117 2.46 21.96 -13.10
C ARG A 117 2.51 20.43 -13.13
N PHE A 118 1.42 19.77 -12.72
CA PHE A 118 1.31 18.32 -12.72
C PHE A 118 0.78 17.79 -14.06
N LYS A 119 1.57 17.93 -15.14
CA LYS A 119 1.54 16.89 -16.18
C LYS A 119 2.01 15.59 -15.50
N ARG A 120 1.46 14.41 -15.87
CA ARG A 120 1.63 13.02 -15.34
C ARG A 120 3.08 12.51 -15.08
N LYS A 121 3.97 13.38 -14.62
CA LYS A 121 5.41 13.31 -14.79
C LYS A 121 6.23 13.19 -13.51
N PRO A 122 5.76 13.43 -12.25
CA PRO A 122 6.77 13.39 -11.19
C PRO A 122 6.44 12.62 -9.91
N PHE A 123 5.36 11.85 -9.79
CA PHE A 123 5.11 11.16 -8.51
C PHE A 123 5.54 9.69 -8.46
N GLU A 124 5.51 8.96 -9.57
CA GLU A 124 5.81 7.53 -9.56
C GLU A 124 7.30 7.20 -9.65
N LYS A 125 8.13 8.19 -9.92
CA LYS A 125 9.58 8.02 -10.01
C LYS A 125 10.23 7.67 -8.66
N HIS A 126 9.47 7.60 -7.55
CA HIS A 126 9.99 8.14 -6.28
C HIS A 126 9.55 7.47 -4.97
N ALA A 127 8.63 6.52 -4.99
CA ALA A 127 7.99 6.02 -3.77
C ALA A 127 8.19 4.51 -3.53
N THR A 128 9.19 3.91 -4.14
CA THR A 128 9.30 2.45 -4.22
C THR A 128 10.30 1.91 -3.19
N PHE A 129 9.94 1.93 -1.90
CA PHE A 129 10.77 1.34 -0.84
C PHE A 129 9.94 0.62 0.23
N MET A 130 9.99 -0.72 0.17
CA MET A 130 9.84 -1.70 1.27
C MET A 130 8.44 -2.14 1.68
N ILE A 131 8.26 -3.46 1.88
CA ILE A 131 7.14 -4.23 2.49
C ILE A 131 5.91 -4.59 1.61
N SER A 132 5.92 -5.81 1.06
CA SER A 132 4.76 -6.56 0.56
C SER A 132 4.72 -7.91 1.25
N CYS A 133 3.55 -8.32 1.76
CA CYS A 133 3.31 -9.71 2.18
C CYS A 133 3.78 -10.66 1.07
N THR A 134 4.65 -11.61 1.42
CA THR A 134 5.03 -12.73 0.56
C THR A 134 3.78 -13.54 0.23
N ILE A 135 3.42 -13.59 -1.05
CA ILE A 135 2.49 -14.58 -1.57
C ILE A 135 3.11 -15.13 -2.84
N GLU A 136 3.36 -16.44 -2.84
CA GLU A 136 3.82 -17.20 -4.00
C GLU A 136 2.86 -17.01 -5.19
N PRO A 137 3.36 -17.12 -6.43
CA PRO A 137 2.60 -16.72 -7.61
C PRO A 137 1.44 -17.68 -7.83
N PHE A 138 0.24 -17.27 -7.45
CA PHE A 138 -0.95 -17.65 -8.21
C PHE A 138 -1.02 -16.77 -9.45
N ASP A 139 -1.74 -17.25 -10.47
CA ASP A 139 -1.81 -16.64 -11.81
C ASP A 139 -2.13 -15.13 -11.84
N LEU A 140 -2.66 -14.52 -10.78
CA LEU A 140 -2.68 -13.07 -10.58
C LEU A 140 -1.94 -12.68 -9.28
N HIS A 141 -1.20 -11.58 -9.33
CA HIS A 141 -0.66 -10.92 -8.14
C HIS A 141 -1.79 -10.68 -7.12
N PRO A 142 -1.60 -10.95 -5.81
CA PRO A 142 -2.60 -10.66 -4.80
C PRO A 142 -3.02 -9.20 -4.81
N ARG A 143 -4.27 -8.92 -4.41
CA ARG A 143 -4.80 -7.54 -4.30
C ARG A 143 -3.95 -6.69 -3.37
N TRP A 144 -3.44 -7.30 -2.30
CA TRP A 144 -2.46 -6.69 -1.42
C TRP A 144 -1.07 -7.19 -1.81
N SER A 145 -0.32 -6.37 -2.51
CA SER A 145 1.02 -6.73 -2.98
C SER A 145 1.84 -5.50 -3.32
N SER A 146 3.06 -5.70 -3.80
CA SER A 146 3.84 -4.60 -4.35
C SER A 146 3.20 -4.03 -5.62
N THR A 147 3.27 -2.71 -5.84
CA THR A 147 2.91 -2.04 -7.09
C THR A 147 3.47 -2.79 -8.29
N ALA A 148 2.58 -3.21 -9.18
CA ALA A 148 2.92 -4.12 -10.28
C ALA A 148 3.69 -3.44 -11.42
N MET A 149 3.55 -2.12 -11.60
CA MET A 149 4.14 -1.39 -12.72
C MET A 149 4.32 0.10 -12.43
N TYR A 150 5.18 0.73 -13.22
CA TYR A 150 5.20 2.18 -13.39
C TYR A 150 4.13 2.61 -14.41
N VAL A 151 3.49 3.76 -14.18
CA VAL A 151 2.40 4.35 -14.98
C VAL A 151 2.69 5.76 -15.52
N SER A 152 3.96 6.21 -15.44
CA SER A 152 4.38 7.58 -15.71
C SER A 152 4.75 7.81 -17.17
N ASP A 153 4.46 9.01 -17.68
CA ASP A 153 4.88 9.47 -19.00
C ASP A 153 6.30 10.09 -19.00
N ASP A 154 7.18 9.70 -18.08
CA ASP A 154 8.58 10.18 -18.09
C ASP A 154 9.37 9.49 -19.20
N THR A 155 10.02 10.30 -20.05
CA THR A 155 11.00 9.87 -21.05
C THR A 155 12.13 8.97 -20.53
N ARG A 156 12.43 9.02 -19.23
CA ARG A 156 13.44 8.17 -18.57
C ARG A 156 12.91 6.79 -18.23
N LEU A 157 11.59 6.60 -18.17
CA LEU A 157 10.97 5.30 -17.98
C LEU A 157 11.10 4.50 -19.29
N ARG A 158 12.09 3.61 -19.32
CA ARG A 158 12.32 2.70 -20.42
C ARG A 158 11.52 1.41 -20.23
N PRO A 159 11.12 0.73 -21.33
CA PRO A 159 10.34 -0.51 -21.25
C PRO A 159 10.94 -1.59 -20.34
N PHE A 160 12.27 -1.69 -20.26
CA PHE A 160 12.95 -2.69 -19.41
C PHE A 160 12.73 -2.48 -17.91
N TYR A 161 12.26 -1.30 -17.47
CA TYR A 161 11.91 -1.08 -16.07
C TYR A 161 10.54 -1.66 -15.72
N GLY A 162 9.68 -1.86 -16.72
CA GLY A 162 8.37 -2.46 -16.56
C GLY A 162 8.47 -3.95 -16.23
N PRO A 163 7.36 -4.55 -15.76
CA PRO A 163 7.32 -5.97 -15.51
C PRO A 163 7.41 -6.75 -16.84
N PRO A 164 7.94 -7.99 -16.82
CA PRO A 164 7.98 -8.85 -18.00
C PRO A 164 6.57 -9.22 -18.48
N GLU A 165 5.58 -9.26 -17.59
CA GLU A 165 4.17 -9.53 -17.92
C GLU A 165 3.23 -8.76 -16.99
N ILE A 166 2.24 -8.07 -17.57
CA ILE A 166 1.09 -7.54 -16.84
C ILE A 166 -0.13 -8.25 -17.40
N LYS A 167 -0.77 -9.08 -16.58
CA LYS A 167 -2.06 -9.68 -16.91
C LYS A 167 -3.17 -8.63 -16.78
N ALA A 168 -3.18 -7.70 -17.72
CA ALA A 168 -4.25 -6.75 -17.94
C ALA A 168 -5.28 -7.36 -18.89
N ASP A 169 -6.56 -7.20 -18.60
CA ASP A 169 -7.62 -7.62 -19.52
C ASP A 169 -7.51 -6.82 -20.83
N PRO A 170 -7.30 -7.49 -21.99
CA PRO A 170 -7.05 -6.80 -23.25
C PRO A 170 -8.28 -6.04 -23.76
N ALA A 171 -9.50 -6.50 -23.43
CA ALA A 171 -10.73 -5.82 -23.81
C ALA A 171 -10.90 -4.53 -23.01
N ILE A 172 -10.67 -4.56 -21.69
CA ILE A 172 -10.72 -3.36 -20.84
C ILE A 172 -9.63 -2.37 -21.26
N LYS A 173 -8.40 -2.84 -21.47
CA LYS A 173 -7.30 -1.99 -21.93
C LYS A 173 -7.61 -1.32 -23.27
N GLY A 174 -8.05 -2.10 -24.26
CA GLY A 174 -8.42 -1.58 -25.58
C GLY A 174 -9.54 -0.55 -25.50
N TYR A 175 -10.53 -0.77 -24.64
CA TYR A 175 -11.60 0.20 -24.39
C TYR A 175 -11.05 1.54 -23.87
N LEU A 176 -10.18 1.50 -22.85
CA LEU A 176 -9.59 2.70 -22.24
C LEU A 176 -8.71 3.49 -23.20
N GLU A 177 -7.93 2.79 -24.04
CA GLU A 177 -7.07 3.41 -25.05
C GLU A 177 -7.89 4.08 -26.15
N GLN A 178 -8.87 3.37 -26.72
CA GLN A 178 -9.63 3.81 -27.90
C GLN A 178 -10.65 4.90 -27.59
N HIS A 179 -11.41 4.79 -26.49
CA HIS A 179 -12.55 5.66 -26.24
C HIS A 179 -12.19 6.94 -25.48
N ARG A 180 -11.03 6.97 -24.80
CA ARG A 180 -10.64 8.08 -23.92
C ARG A 180 -9.20 8.56 -24.11
N GLY A 181 -8.47 8.02 -25.09
CA GLY A 181 -7.09 8.40 -25.37
C GLY A 181 -6.16 8.19 -24.17
N MET A 182 -6.45 7.19 -23.33
CA MET A 182 -5.62 6.88 -22.18
C MET A 182 -4.27 6.32 -22.66
N GLY A 183 -3.16 6.78 -22.06
CA GLY A 183 -1.83 6.26 -22.41
C GLY A 183 -1.72 4.78 -22.06
N ALA A 184 -0.97 4.01 -22.87
CA ALA A 184 -0.95 2.55 -22.78
C ALA A 184 -0.55 1.99 -21.40
N LEU A 185 0.37 2.65 -20.70
CA LEU A 185 0.78 2.25 -19.34
C LEU A 185 -0.35 2.45 -18.32
N LEU A 186 -1.00 3.62 -18.36
CA LEU A 186 -2.11 3.95 -17.47
C LEU A 186 -3.34 3.07 -17.76
N ALA A 187 -3.60 2.78 -19.04
CA ALA A 187 -4.66 1.85 -19.44
C ALA A 187 -4.39 0.43 -18.94
N SER A 188 -3.14 -0.03 -19.05
CA SER A 188 -2.73 -1.35 -18.52
C SER A 188 -2.87 -1.41 -16.99
N HIS A 189 -2.54 -0.33 -16.28
CA HIS A 189 -2.70 -0.24 -14.83
C HIS A 189 -4.15 -0.41 -14.39
N TYR A 190 -5.07 0.38 -14.97
CA TYR A 190 -6.49 0.26 -14.62
C TYR A 190 -7.10 -1.04 -15.12
N ALA A 191 -6.71 -1.56 -16.29
CA ALA A 191 -7.17 -2.85 -16.76
C ALA A 191 -6.74 -4.00 -15.83
N ASN A 192 -5.53 -3.96 -15.26
CA ASN A 192 -5.08 -4.93 -14.25
C ASN A 192 -5.85 -4.83 -12.91
N ILE A 193 -6.35 -3.65 -12.56
CA ILE A 193 -7.21 -3.46 -11.38
C ILE A 193 -8.63 -3.96 -11.66
N LEU A 194 -9.19 -3.57 -12.80
CA LEU A 194 -10.58 -3.87 -13.20
C LEU A 194 -10.78 -5.31 -13.66
N ALA A 195 -9.72 -6.05 -13.96
CA ALA A 195 -9.77 -7.50 -14.21
C ALA A 195 -10.12 -8.32 -12.94
N ARG A 196 -10.29 -7.67 -11.79
CA ARG A 196 -10.51 -8.33 -10.50
C ARG A 196 -11.95 -8.16 -10.05
N ASP A 197 -12.52 -9.23 -9.49
CA ASP A 197 -13.89 -9.20 -8.97
C ASP A 197 -14.07 -8.16 -7.84
N PRO A 198 -15.25 -7.58 -7.65
CA PRO A 198 -15.54 -6.76 -6.48
C PRO A 198 -15.57 -7.62 -5.21
N ILE A 199 -14.88 -7.17 -4.15
CA ILE A 199 -14.92 -7.83 -2.83
C ILE A 199 -15.56 -6.98 -1.74
N ALA A 200 -15.70 -5.66 -1.96
CA ALA A 200 -16.15 -4.71 -0.94
C ALA A 200 -17.46 -4.02 -1.33
N LEU A 201 -18.38 -4.73 -1.98
CA LEU A 201 -19.63 -4.16 -2.49
C LEU A 201 -20.84 -4.95 -1.97
N THR A 202 -21.75 -4.25 -1.30
CA THR A 202 -23.04 -4.81 -0.86
C THR A 202 -24.10 -4.69 -1.96
N LYS A 203 -25.19 -5.45 -1.82
CA LYS A 203 -26.36 -5.34 -2.72
C LYS A 203 -27.02 -3.95 -2.66
N ASN A 204 -26.97 -3.30 -1.52
CA ASN A 204 -27.55 -1.96 -1.34
C ASN A 204 -26.67 -0.89 -2.01
N GLU A 205 -25.35 -0.97 -1.81
CA GLU A 205 -24.39 -0.07 -2.47
C GLU A 205 -24.44 -0.22 -4.00
N LEU A 206 -24.55 -1.44 -4.52
CA LEU A 206 -24.67 -1.65 -5.97
C LEU A 206 -25.88 -0.93 -6.59
N LYS A 207 -26.97 -0.75 -5.83
CA LYS A 207 -28.17 -0.03 -6.30
C LYS A 207 -28.05 1.48 -6.20
N SER A 208 -27.27 1.98 -5.23
CA SER A 208 -27.17 3.41 -4.95
C SER A 208 -25.96 4.08 -5.58
N TYR A 209 -24.92 3.31 -5.92
CA TYR A 209 -23.65 3.83 -6.43
C TYR A 209 -23.77 4.31 -7.88
N GLU A 210 -23.21 5.48 -8.15
CA GLU A 210 -22.96 5.92 -9.52
C GLU A 210 -21.71 5.20 -10.09
N SER A 211 -21.47 5.33 -11.40
CA SER A 211 -20.34 4.67 -12.06
C SER A 211 -18.98 5.00 -11.42
N LEU A 212 -18.80 6.23 -10.93
CA LEU A 212 -17.57 6.62 -10.25
C LEU A 212 -17.43 5.95 -8.87
N ASP A 213 -18.53 5.79 -8.13
CA ASP A 213 -18.52 5.11 -6.83
C ASP A 213 -18.17 3.63 -6.98
N VAL A 214 -18.74 2.97 -8.00
CA VAL A 214 -18.40 1.59 -8.34
C VAL A 214 -16.92 1.48 -8.72
N PHE A 215 -16.42 2.41 -9.52
CA PHE A 215 -15.01 2.44 -9.89
C PHE A 215 -14.10 2.65 -8.67
N GLU A 216 -14.40 3.60 -7.79
CA GLU A 216 -13.64 3.82 -6.55
C GLU A 216 -13.66 2.58 -5.64
N ASN A 217 -14.77 1.83 -5.60
CA ASN A 217 -14.86 0.58 -4.85
C ASN A 217 -13.92 -0.51 -5.41
N LEU A 218 -13.96 -0.74 -6.72
CA LEU A 218 -13.07 -1.68 -7.41
C LEU A 218 -11.60 -1.28 -7.26
N TYR A 219 -11.32 0.02 -7.41
CA TYR A 219 -9.98 0.59 -7.29
C TYR A 219 -9.42 0.46 -5.86
N SER A 220 -10.22 0.81 -4.85
CA SER A 220 -9.81 0.75 -3.44
C SER A 220 -9.67 -0.67 -2.89
N ALA A 221 -10.14 -1.68 -3.63
CA ALA A 221 -9.97 -3.10 -3.32
C ALA A 221 -8.63 -3.68 -3.82
N VAL A 222 -7.70 -2.83 -4.25
CA VAL A 222 -6.31 -3.17 -4.55
C VAL A 222 -5.41 -2.31 -3.67
N TRP A 223 -4.51 -2.95 -2.92
CA TRP A 223 -3.65 -2.33 -1.92
C TRP A 223 -2.18 -2.48 -2.31
N PRO A 224 -1.68 -1.60 -3.17
CA PRO A 224 -0.26 -1.52 -3.49
C PRO A 224 0.52 -0.82 -2.36
N HIS A 225 1.85 -0.86 -2.42
CA HIS A 225 2.70 -0.07 -1.51
C HIS A 225 2.74 1.43 -1.85
N VAL A 226 2.53 1.76 -3.12
CA VAL A 226 2.32 3.12 -3.59
C VAL A 226 1.02 3.14 -4.35
N ASP A 227 0.07 3.92 -3.88
CA ASP A 227 -1.25 4.01 -4.48
C ASP A 227 -1.43 5.32 -5.26
N PHE A 228 -1.92 5.24 -6.49
CA PHE A 228 -2.16 6.38 -7.37
C PHE A 228 -3.59 6.92 -7.19
N LYS A 229 -3.77 7.74 -6.16
CA LYS A 229 -5.09 8.27 -5.79
C LYS A 229 -5.68 9.20 -6.85
N LEU A 230 -6.96 8.94 -7.15
CA LEU A 230 -7.79 9.79 -7.99
C LEU A 230 -7.95 11.21 -7.40
N PRO A 231 -8.21 12.21 -8.25
CA PRO A 231 -8.72 13.50 -7.81
C PRO A 231 -9.99 13.34 -6.99
N SER A 232 -10.23 14.24 -6.03
CA SER A 232 -11.48 14.22 -5.27
C SER A 232 -12.66 14.62 -6.16
N LYS A 233 -13.86 14.09 -5.86
CA LYS A 233 -15.11 14.38 -6.58
C LYS A 233 -15.43 15.88 -6.63
N ASN A 234 -15.15 16.59 -5.53
CA ASN A 234 -15.33 18.04 -5.42
C ASN A 234 -14.20 18.87 -6.08
N GLY A 235 -13.15 18.23 -6.61
CA GLY A 235 -12.04 18.90 -7.28
C GLY A 235 -11.10 19.70 -6.37
N GLU A 236 -11.23 19.58 -5.05
CA GLU A 236 -10.32 20.20 -4.08
C GLU A 236 -8.93 19.56 -4.11
N ALA A 237 -8.87 18.24 -4.20
CA ALA A 237 -7.63 17.47 -4.33
C ALA A 237 -7.43 17.02 -5.78
N GLY A 238 -6.25 17.28 -6.32
CA GLY A 238 -5.84 16.76 -7.63
C GLY A 238 -5.38 15.30 -7.56
N TRP A 239 -4.67 14.87 -8.62
CA TRP A 239 -3.95 13.61 -8.63
C TRP A 239 -2.95 13.56 -7.48
N ARG A 240 -2.94 12.43 -6.78
CA ARG A 240 -2.16 12.21 -5.56
C ARG A 240 -1.45 10.86 -5.68
N ALA A 241 -0.39 10.69 -4.91
CA ALA A 241 0.01 9.34 -4.54
C ALA A 241 0.13 9.21 -3.03
N GLU A 242 -0.17 8.01 -2.57
CA GLU A 242 -0.15 7.63 -1.17
C GLU A 242 0.97 6.63 -0.93
N PHE A 243 1.83 6.95 0.03
CA PHE A 243 2.92 6.08 0.47
C PHE A 243 2.43 5.23 1.65
N ARG A 244 2.42 3.90 1.49
CA ARG A 244 1.72 2.96 2.39
C ARG A 244 2.66 1.97 3.10
N LEU A 245 3.90 2.38 3.33
CA LEU A 245 4.98 1.43 3.69
C LEU A 245 5.54 1.56 5.08
N LEU A 246 5.27 2.68 5.74
CA LEU A 246 5.80 2.94 7.06
C LEU A 246 5.01 2.13 8.09
N GLU A 247 5.69 1.23 8.80
CA GLU A 247 5.16 0.70 10.05
C GLU A 247 4.97 1.83 11.05
N VAL A 248 3.86 1.80 11.79
CA VAL A 248 3.57 2.81 12.82
C VAL A 248 4.53 2.63 14.01
N PRO A 249 5.43 3.59 14.31
CA PRO A 249 6.24 3.54 15.51
C PRO A 249 5.41 3.75 16.78
N LEU A 250 6.01 3.47 17.94
CA LEU A 250 5.30 3.56 19.22
C LEU A 250 5.08 5.00 19.68
N THR A 251 5.96 5.93 19.28
CA THR A 251 5.90 7.32 19.74
C THR A 251 5.38 8.27 18.65
N ASP A 252 4.69 9.33 19.08
CA ASP A 252 4.24 10.39 18.19
C ASP A 252 5.43 11.11 17.55
N PHE A 253 6.55 11.23 18.27
CA PHE A 253 7.78 11.84 17.76
C PHE A 253 8.36 11.06 16.58
N GLU A 254 8.48 9.73 16.70
CA GLU A 254 8.97 8.89 15.60
C GLU A 254 8.01 8.91 14.41
N ASN A 255 6.70 8.84 14.67
CA ASN A 255 5.68 9.01 13.61
C ASN A 255 5.86 10.33 12.87
N ALA A 256 5.99 11.45 13.61
CA ALA A 256 6.21 12.77 13.02
C ALA A 256 7.54 12.85 12.24
N ALA A 257 8.61 12.24 12.76
CA ALA A 257 9.91 12.21 12.10
C ALA A 257 9.84 11.52 10.74
N PHE A 258 9.19 10.34 10.65
CA PHE A 258 9.01 9.65 9.37
C PHE A 258 8.10 10.42 8.41
N ALA A 259 7.01 11.01 8.90
CA ALA A 259 6.11 11.82 8.07
C ALA A 259 6.85 13.02 7.45
N VAL A 260 7.63 13.75 8.27
CA VAL A 260 8.47 14.87 7.80
C VAL A 260 9.55 14.38 6.84
N PHE A 261 10.20 13.25 7.13
CA PHE A 261 11.20 12.66 6.25
C PHE A 261 10.63 12.37 4.85
N VAL A 262 9.49 11.68 4.74
CA VAL A 262 8.89 11.38 3.43
C VAL A 262 8.47 12.67 2.71
N ALA A 263 7.98 13.67 3.44
CA ALA A 263 7.65 14.97 2.86
C ALA A 263 8.89 15.71 2.30
N LEU A 264 10.00 15.71 3.03
CA LEU A 264 11.27 16.29 2.59
C LEU A 264 11.88 15.51 1.42
N LEU A 265 11.85 14.18 1.50
CA LEU A 265 12.33 13.29 0.45
C LEU A 265 11.56 13.57 -0.85
N THR A 266 10.23 13.60 -0.80
CA THR A 266 9.37 13.93 -1.94
C THR A 266 9.70 15.32 -2.51
N ARG A 267 9.89 16.34 -1.65
CA ARG A 267 10.27 17.68 -2.11
C ARG A 267 11.63 17.70 -2.79
N ALA A 268 12.63 17.01 -2.23
CA ALA A 268 13.98 16.92 -2.81
C ALA A 268 13.93 16.25 -4.19
N ILE A 269 13.24 15.12 -4.26
CA ILE A 269 12.94 14.37 -5.47
C ILE A 269 12.36 15.26 -6.59
N LEU A 270 11.34 16.05 -6.26
CA LEU A 270 10.65 16.92 -7.21
C LEU A 270 11.51 18.13 -7.59
N HIS A 271 12.19 18.72 -6.61
CA HIS A 271 13.00 19.91 -6.79
C HIS A 271 14.25 19.65 -7.65
N TYR A 272 14.93 18.53 -7.40
CA TYR A 272 16.15 18.15 -8.11
C TYR A 272 15.91 17.28 -9.34
N ASP A 273 14.64 16.95 -9.65
CA ASP A 273 14.24 16.07 -10.77
C ASP A 273 15.02 14.75 -10.79
N LEU A 274 15.15 14.13 -9.62
CA LEU A 274 15.95 12.92 -9.43
C LEU A 274 15.33 11.73 -10.18
N ASN A 275 16.16 10.84 -10.70
CA ASN A 275 15.72 9.61 -11.36
C ASN A 275 16.05 8.41 -10.46
N PHE A 276 15.03 7.68 -9.98
CA PHE A 276 15.21 6.46 -9.19
C PHE A 276 14.65 5.20 -9.85
N TYR A 277 14.33 5.23 -11.15
CA TYR A 277 13.86 4.03 -11.83
C TYR A 277 14.88 2.88 -11.75
N ILE A 278 14.42 1.76 -11.24
CA ILE A 278 15.05 0.44 -11.29
C ILE A 278 14.02 -0.55 -11.85
N PRO A 279 14.44 -1.72 -12.34
CA PRO A 279 13.49 -2.74 -12.77
C PRO A 279 12.47 -3.11 -11.67
N ILE A 280 11.18 -3.21 -12.00
CA ILE A 280 10.10 -3.42 -11.02
C ILE A 280 10.17 -4.80 -10.32
N ASP A 281 10.84 -5.77 -10.95
CA ASP A 281 11.18 -7.05 -10.33
C ASP A 281 12.21 -6.88 -9.19
N ARG A 282 13.19 -5.98 -9.34
CA ARG A 282 14.13 -5.61 -8.27
C ARG A 282 13.44 -4.92 -7.11
N VAL A 283 12.39 -4.16 -7.40
CA VAL A 283 11.51 -3.62 -6.38
C VAL A 283 10.84 -4.76 -5.63
N ALA A 284 10.18 -5.69 -6.33
CA ALA A 284 9.52 -6.82 -5.69
C ALA A 284 10.50 -7.67 -4.85
N GLU A 285 11.72 -7.89 -5.35
CA GLU A 285 12.80 -8.54 -4.62
C GLU A 285 13.20 -7.78 -3.35
N ASN A 286 13.33 -6.44 -3.43
CA ASN A 286 13.58 -5.60 -2.25
C ASN A 286 12.47 -5.74 -1.21
N MET A 287 11.21 -5.84 -1.65
CA MET A 287 10.08 -6.07 -0.73
C MET A 287 10.23 -7.39 0.02
N GLN A 288 10.64 -8.46 -0.66
CA GLN A 288 10.89 -9.75 -0.01
C GLN A 288 12.06 -9.68 0.97
N ARG A 289 13.18 -9.08 0.57
CA ARG A 289 14.37 -8.92 1.42
C ARG A 289 14.07 -8.10 2.68
N ALA A 290 13.22 -7.08 2.58
CA ALA A 290 12.83 -6.23 3.71
C ALA A 290 12.12 -6.99 4.85
N HIS A 291 11.53 -8.16 4.60
CA HIS A 291 10.88 -8.98 5.64
C HIS A 291 11.87 -9.80 6.46
N THR A 292 13.10 -9.95 5.99
CA THR A 292 14.08 -10.76 6.72
C THR A 292 14.41 -10.08 8.04
N ARG A 293 14.55 -10.88 9.09
CA ARG A 293 14.96 -10.37 10.40
C ARG A 293 16.29 -9.64 10.24
N ASN A 294 16.41 -8.48 10.91
CA ASN A 294 17.56 -7.59 10.82
C ASN A 294 17.87 -7.04 9.41
N ALA A 295 16.87 -6.97 8.52
CA ALA A 295 17.08 -6.51 7.13
C ALA A 295 17.85 -5.18 7.04
N VAL A 296 17.55 -4.23 7.92
CA VAL A 296 18.20 -2.91 7.97
C VAL A 296 19.73 -3.00 8.12
N ARG A 297 20.25 -4.03 8.79
CA ARG A 297 21.69 -4.20 9.06
C ARG A 297 22.36 -5.20 8.12
N GLU A 298 21.64 -6.22 7.69
CA GLU A 298 22.24 -7.41 7.06
C GLU A 298 21.91 -7.53 5.57
N GLN A 299 20.77 -7.00 5.12
CA GLN A 299 20.36 -7.15 3.73
C GLN A 299 20.95 -6.06 2.84
N ARG A 300 21.15 -6.43 1.58
CA ARG A 300 21.47 -5.48 0.51
C ARG A 300 20.20 -5.23 -0.28
N ILE A 301 19.78 -3.97 -0.32
CA ILE A 301 18.62 -3.52 -1.08
C ILE A 301 19.11 -2.95 -2.40
N ALA A 302 18.55 -3.44 -3.51
CA ALA A 302 18.86 -2.93 -4.84
C ALA A 302 18.45 -1.45 -4.91
N SER A 303 19.41 -0.60 -5.24
CA SER A 303 19.19 0.83 -5.41
C SER A 303 19.88 1.29 -6.68
N LYS A 304 19.48 2.45 -7.16
CA LYS A 304 20.13 3.08 -8.30
C LYS A 304 21.48 3.63 -7.85
N ASP A 305 22.52 3.37 -8.65
CA ASP A 305 23.86 3.88 -8.34
C ASP A 305 23.85 5.41 -8.21
N SER A 306 24.41 5.90 -7.11
CA SER A 306 24.60 7.32 -6.80
C SER A 306 25.20 8.13 -7.96
N SER A 307 26.12 7.54 -8.74
CA SER A 307 26.74 8.20 -9.90
C SER A 307 25.75 8.46 -11.06
N SER A 308 24.68 7.67 -11.11
CA SER A 308 23.64 7.69 -12.14
C SER A 308 22.40 8.50 -11.73
N VAL A 309 22.31 8.91 -10.46
CA VAL A 309 21.33 9.87 -9.94
C VAL A 309 21.81 11.28 -10.29
N LYS A 310 21.90 11.61 -11.59
CA LYS A 310 22.35 12.92 -12.06
C LYS A 310 21.21 13.92 -12.19
N ARG A 311 21.55 15.19 -11.96
CA ARG A 311 20.67 16.36 -12.15
C ARG A 311 20.45 16.61 -13.64
N SER A 312 19.21 16.86 -14.05
CA SER A 312 18.89 17.20 -15.46
C SER A 312 19.38 18.59 -15.90
N SER A 313 19.93 19.41 -14.99
CA SER A 313 20.31 20.80 -15.26
C SER A 313 21.65 21.00 -15.97
N GLU A 314 22.51 19.97 -16.10
CA GLU A 314 23.78 20.11 -16.85
C GLU A 314 23.56 20.27 -18.37
N ARG A 315 22.34 20.10 -18.88
CA ARG A 315 21.99 20.41 -20.28
C ARG A 315 21.30 21.77 -20.49
N LYS A 316 21.06 22.57 -19.44
CA LYS A 316 20.33 23.84 -19.54
C LYS A 316 21.21 25.09 -19.42
N SER A 317 22.53 24.94 -19.32
CA SER A 317 23.44 26.09 -19.21
C SER A 317 23.56 26.89 -20.53
N GLU A 318 23.26 26.30 -21.68
CA GLU A 318 23.31 27.01 -22.97
C GLU A 318 22.03 27.83 -23.26
N ASP A 319 20.86 27.41 -22.75
CA ASP A 319 19.59 28.12 -22.97
C ASP A 319 19.28 29.22 -21.93
N ALA A 320 19.99 29.21 -20.79
CA ALA A 320 19.69 30.09 -19.65
C ALA A 320 20.08 31.57 -19.86
N GLU A 321 20.90 31.88 -20.86
CA GLU A 321 21.33 33.25 -21.14
C GLU A 321 20.27 34.05 -21.91
N SER A 322 19.41 33.36 -22.68
CA SER A 322 18.29 33.93 -23.45
C SER A 322 17.09 34.31 -22.55
N GLU A 323 16.82 33.52 -21.51
CA GLU A 323 15.61 33.67 -20.69
C GLU A 323 15.75 34.69 -19.54
N ARG A 324 17.00 35.05 -19.19
CA ARG A 324 17.32 36.02 -18.12
C ARG A 324 16.90 37.45 -18.47
N SER A 325 16.70 37.76 -19.76
CA SER A 325 16.26 39.08 -20.22
C SER A 325 14.75 39.32 -20.08
N ARG A 326 13.92 38.31 -19.78
CA ARG A 326 12.45 38.41 -19.84
C ARG A 326 11.71 38.35 -18.49
N ARG A 327 12.41 38.27 -17.36
CA ARG A 327 11.76 38.21 -16.02
C ARG A 327 12.19 39.36 -15.11
N ARG A 328 11.86 40.59 -15.51
CA ARG A 328 11.50 41.65 -14.56
C ARG A 328 10.00 41.85 -14.70
N ILE A 329 9.24 41.59 -13.63
CA ILE A 329 7.92 42.16 -13.26
C ILE A 329 7.21 41.18 -12.28
N TYR A 330 7.22 41.62 -11.02
CA TYR A 330 6.50 41.27 -9.77
C TYR A 330 6.67 39.95 -8.97
N PRO A 331 6.75 40.08 -7.61
CA PRO A 331 6.72 38.98 -6.65
C PRO A 331 5.31 38.79 -6.07
N GLN A 332 4.91 37.55 -5.73
CA GLN A 332 3.95 37.32 -4.65
C GLN A 332 4.27 36.03 -3.88
N THR A 333 4.45 36.23 -2.58
CA THR A 333 4.59 35.30 -1.48
C THR A 333 3.38 34.36 -1.36
N CYS A 334 3.60 33.05 -1.20
CA CYS A 334 2.54 32.13 -0.79
C CYS A 334 2.46 32.11 0.75
N ARG A 335 1.36 32.63 1.30
CA ARG A 335 1.01 32.55 2.73
C ARG A 335 0.76 31.09 3.14
N ILE A 336 1.34 30.70 4.27
CA ILE A 336 0.93 29.52 5.03
C ILE A 336 -0.36 29.91 5.76
N GLN A 337 -1.49 29.25 5.46
CA GLN A 337 -2.65 29.30 6.34
C GLN A 337 -2.41 28.32 7.49
N THR A 338 -1.92 28.82 8.61
CA THR A 338 -2.03 28.16 9.90
C THR A 338 -3.45 28.36 10.41
N LEU A 339 -4.24 27.29 10.53
CA LEU A 339 -5.44 27.31 11.35
C LEU A 339 -5.00 27.52 12.80
N ASN A 340 -5.36 28.67 13.38
CA ASN A 340 -5.14 28.93 14.81
C ASN A 340 -5.95 27.93 15.65
N PRO A 341 -5.37 27.30 16.68
CA PRO A 341 -6.15 26.59 17.68
C PRO A 341 -6.91 27.60 18.53
N ALA A 342 -8.23 27.45 18.64
CA ALA A 342 -9.04 28.19 19.60
C ALA A 342 -8.61 27.82 21.04
N PRO A 343 -8.54 28.78 21.98
CA PRO A 343 -8.16 28.48 23.36
C PRO A 343 -9.27 27.73 24.08
N ALA A 344 -8.96 26.55 24.61
CA ALA A 344 -9.82 25.82 25.52
C ALA A 344 -10.02 26.64 26.81
N ARG A 345 -11.21 27.23 26.97
CA ARG A 345 -11.65 27.75 28.28
C ARG A 345 -12.08 26.56 29.13
N ALA A 346 -11.33 26.32 30.20
CA ALA A 346 -11.78 25.52 31.32
C ALA A 346 -13.05 26.14 31.91
N ILE A 347 -14.14 25.38 31.94
CA ILE A 347 -15.29 25.67 32.79
C ILE A 347 -15.33 24.56 33.83
N LEU A 348 -14.69 24.85 34.97
CA LEU A 348 -15.01 24.25 36.25
C LEU A 348 -16.36 24.83 36.68
N HIS A 349 -17.39 24.00 36.83
CA HIS A 349 -18.43 24.24 37.82
C HIS A 349 -18.93 22.90 38.38
N ARG A 350 -19.32 22.99 39.64
CA ARG A 350 -19.45 21.98 40.69
C ARG A 350 -20.50 20.91 40.44
#